data_AF-A0A7S0LSW6-F1
#
_entry.id   AF-A0A7S0LSW6-F1
#
_cell.length_a   1.000
_cell.length_b   1.000
_cell.length_c   1.000
_cell.angle_alpha   90.00
_cell.angle_beta   90.00
_cell.angle_gamma   90.00
#
_symmetry.space_group_name_H-M   'P 1'
#
loop_
_entity.id
_entity.type
_entity.pdbx_description
1 polymer ?
#
loop_
_entity_poly.entity_id
_entity_poly.type
_entity_poly.pdbx_seq_one_letter_code
_entity_poly.pdbx_strand_id
1 'polypeptide(L)'
;VTTTSLSSALGRNLTMAWQPPPWATPPANVQLVLEETRGDQVVRVRSLQKARCFIFGRQPGVANVLVTDDEAVSRQHAALVPCNDKMYVYDLKSARGTFLGRTRVEPNKP
;
A
#
# COMPACT_ATOMS: atom_id res chain seq x y z
N VAL A 1 21.96 -23.61 2.08
CA VAL A 1 21.30 -22.54 1.30
C VAL A 1 21.44 -21.24 2.08
N THR A 2 22.37 -20.38 1.65
CA THR A 2 22.88 -19.27 2.45
C THR A 2 21.96 -18.06 2.31
N THR A 3 21.35 -17.62 3.42
CA THR A 3 20.53 -16.41 3.48
C THR A 3 21.43 -15.20 3.69
N THR A 4 21.72 -14.45 2.64
CA THR A 4 22.49 -13.21 2.75
C THR A 4 21.53 -12.02 2.88
N SER A 5 21.31 -11.53 4.10
CA SER A 5 20.74 -10.19 4.30
C SER A 5 21.87 -9.17 4.32
N LEU A 6 21.98 -8.34 3.27
CA LEU A 6 22.90 -7.20 3.26
C LEU A 6 22.25 -6.01 3.96
N SER A 7 22.71 -5.76 5.18
CA SER A 7 22.70 -4.44 5.80
C SER A 7 23.81 -3.61 5.13
N SER A 8 23.46 -2.45 4.56
CA SER A 8 24.44 -1.51 4.01
C SER A 8 24.06 -0.08 4.37
N ALA A 9 25.05 0.60 4.95
CA ALA A 9 24.99 1.87 5.62
C ALA A 9 24.78 3.06 4.68
N LEU A 10 24.04 4.06 5.16
CA LEU A 10 24.31 5.49 4.97
C LEU A 10 23.34 6.30 5.84
N GLY A 11 23.92 7.16 6.70
CA GLY A 11 23.19 8.07 7.56
C GLY A 11 22.40 9.11 6.77
N ARG A 12 21.17 8.75 6.44
CA ARG A 12 20.02 9.63 6.20
C ARG A 12 18.82 8.82 6.66
N ASN A 13 17.96 9.34 7.52
CA ASN A 13 16.66 8.74 7.86
C ASN A 13 15.73 8.80 6.63
N LEU A 14 16.13 8.17 5.52
CA LEU A 14 15.28 7.87 4.38
C LEU A 14 14.32 6.81 4.90
N THR A 15 13.08 7.22 5.15
CA THR A 15 11.99 6.29 5.43
C THR A 15 11.87 5.39 4.20
N MET A 16 12.47 4.19 4.26
CA MET A 16 12.36 3.21 3.18
C MET A 16 10.87 2.91 2.96
N ALA A 17 10.46 2.91 1.70
CA ALA A 17 9.14 2.43 1.31
C ALA A 17 9.01 0.95 1.68
N TRP A 18 7.87 0.58 2.26
CA TRP A 18 7.52 -0.81 2.50
C TRP A 18 7.67 -1.65 1.23
N GLN A 19 8.20 -2.86 1.38
CA GLN A 19 8.45 -3.77 0.26
C GLN A 19 7.43 -4.91 0.26
N PRO A 20 6.83 -5.23 -0.91
CA PRO A 20 5.89 -6.33 -1.00
C PRO A 20 6.58 -7.69 -0.81
N PRO A 21 5.85 -8.71 -0.35
CA PRO A 21 6.34 -10.08 -0.33
C PRO A 21 6.80 -10.58 -1.71
N PRO A 22 7.71 -11.57 -1.78
CA PRO A 22 8.23 -12.08 -3.04
C PRO A 22 7.16 -12.63 -4.00
N TRP A 23 6.05 -13.14 -3.47
CA TRP A 23 4.94 -13.69 -4.25
C TRP A 23 4.10 -12.63 -4.96
N ALA A 24 4.26 -11.35 -4.64
CA ALA A 24 3.51 -10.27 -5.29
C ALA A 24 3.85 -10.21 -6.78
N THR A 25 2.83 -10.21 -7.63
CA THR A 25 2.97 -10.15 -9.09
C THR A 25 2.17 -8.96 -9.62
N PRO A 26 2.67 -8.20 -10.61
CA PRO A 26 1.85 -7.17 -11.24
C PRO A 26 0.59 -7.77 -11.86
N PRO A 27 -0.51 -7.01 -11.99
CA PRO A 27 -1.70 -7.47 -12.70
C PRO A 27 -1.35 -7.69 -14.17
N ALA A 28 -1.47 -8.93 -14.66
CA ALA A 28 -1.02 -9.29 -16.00
C ALA A 28 -1.85 -8.60 -17.10
N ASN A 29 -3.18 -8.72 -17.03
CA ASN A 29 -4.09 -8.37 -18.13
C ASN A 29 -5.27 -7.48 -17.73
N VAL A 30 -5.17 -6.80 -16.58
CA VAL A 30 -6.23 -5.90 -16.10
C VAL A 30 -5.67 -4.51 -15.82
N GLN A 31 -6.45 -3.49 -16.17
CA GLN A 31 -6.22 -2.13 -15.71
C GLN A 31 -6.88 -1.96 -14.34
N LEU A 32 -6.12 -1.51 -13.36
CA LEU A 32 -6.66 -1.23 -12.05
C LEU A 32 -7.14 0.20 -11.98
N VAL A 33 -8.39 0.36 -11.55
CA VAL A 33 -9.02 1.66 -11.29
C VAL A 33 -9.35 1.71 -9.80
N LEU A 34 -8.90 2.77 -9.15
CA LEU A 34 -9.22 3.06 -7.76
C LEU A 34 -10.24 4.18 -7.71
N GLU A 35 -11.41 3.86 -7.19
CA GLU A 35 -12.46 4.83 -6.87
C GLU A 35 -12.38 5.16 -5.38
N GLU A 36 -12.24 6.44 -5.09
CA GLU A 36 -12.31 6.99 -3.75
C GLU A 36 -13.73 7.51 -3.54
N THR A 37 -14.38 7.05 -2.49
CA THR A 37 -15.73 7.46 -2.12
C THR A 37 -15.74 8.17 -0.77
N ARG A 38 -16.68 9.09 -0.59
CA ARG A 38 -17.04 9.67 0.70
C ARG A 38 -18.54 9.51 0.89
N GLY A 39 -18.92 8.60 1.80
CA GLY A 39 -20.29 8.09 1.83
C GLY A 39 -20.64 7.45 0.49
N ASP A 40 -21.75 7.87 -0.11
CA ASP A 40 -22.24 7.34 -1.39
C ASP A 40 -21.70 8.09 -2.62
N GLN A 41 -20.85 9.11 -2.43
CA GLN A 41 -20.32 9.91 -3.53
C GLN A 41 -18.90 9.49 -3.92
N VAL A 42 -18.67 9.20 -5.20
CA VAL A 42 -17.32 9.03 -5.76
C VAL A 42 -16.66 10.40 -5.86
N VAL A 43 -15.63 10.62 -5.04
CA VAL A 43 -14.90 11.90 -5.00
C VAL A 43 -13.71 11.92 -5.95
N ARG A 44 -13.17 10.74 -6.30
CA ARG A 44 -12.01 10.64 -7.19
C ARG A 44 -11.90 9.27 -7.83
N VAL A 45 -11.50 9.25 -9.10
CA VAL A 45 -11.18 8.01 -9.83
C VAL A 45 -9.75 8.11 -10.34
N ARG A 46 -8.94 7.06 -10.12
CA ARG A 46 -7.53 7.03 -10.51
C ARG A 46 -7.20 5.71 -11.20
N SER A 47 -6.55 5.79 -12.36
CA SER A 47 -5.91 4.60 -12.95
C SER A 47 -4.60 4.33 -12.24
N LEU A 48 -4.44 3.12 -11.70
CA LEU A 48 -3.19 2.68 -11.08
C LEU A 48 -2.29 2.06 -12.15
N GLN A 49 -1.04 2.53 -12.22
CA GLN A 49 -0.04 1.94 -13.11
C GLN A 49 0.28 0.50 -12.70
N LYS A 50 0.69 -0.37 -13.63
CA LYS A 50 1.05 -1.76 -13.26
C LYS A 50 2.24 -1.76 -12.30
N ALA A 51 2.01 -2.24 -11.08
CA ALA A 51 3.02 -2.39 -10.05
C ALA A 51 2.74 -3.64 -9.20
N ARG A 52 3.76 -4.09 -8.46
CA ARG A 52 3.66 -5.21 -7.51
C ARG A 52 3.08 -4.80 -6.16
N CYS A 53 2.91 -3.50 -5.94
CA CYS A 53 2.45 -2.92 -4.69
C CYS A 53 1.93 -1.50 -4.94
N PHE A 54 0.89 -1.12 -4.21
CA PHE A 54 0.36 0.24 -4.16
C PHE A 54 0.27 0.68 -2.70
N ILE A 55 1.14 1.60 -2.28
CA ILE A 55 1.14 2.15 -0.94
C ILE A 55 0.15 3.32 -0.89
N PHE A 56 -0.74 3.28 0.09
CA PHE A 56 -1.66 4.33 0.46
C PHE A 56 -1.06 5.07 1.66
N GLY A 57 -1.03 6.40 1.60
CA GLY A 57 -0.49 7.16 2.71
C GLY A 57 -0.32 8.64 2.44
N ARG A 58 0.24 9.32 3.44
CA ARG A 58 0.47 10.77 3.47
C ARG A 58 1.84 11.21 2.97
N GLN A 59 2.78 10.30 2.78
CA GLN A 59 4.16 10.64 2.47
C GLN A 59 4.39 10.71 0.95
N PRO A 60 4.70 11.91 0.40
CA PRO A 60 5.10 12.05 -1.00
C PRO A 60 6.39 11.28 -1.29
N GLY A 61 6.51 10.72 -2.49
CA GLY A 61 7.67 9.93 -2.90
C GLY A 61 7.70 8.50 -2.34
N VAL A 62 6.76 8.14 -1.46
CA VAL A 62 6.58 6.76 -0.96
C VAL A 62 5.19 6.22 -1.26
N ALA A 63 4.15 7.01 -1.02
CA ALA A 63 2.78 6.60 -1.34
C ALA A 63 2.53 6.66 -2.85
N ASN A 64 2.00 5.57 -3.41
CA ASN A 64 1.44 5.54 -4.76
C ASN A 64 0.09 6.25 -4.81
N VAL A 65 -0.69 6.10 -3.73
CA VAL A 65 -1.96 6.79 -3.52
C VAL A 65 -1.75 7.78 -2.38
N LEU A 66 -1.43 9.01 -2.77
CA LEU A 66 -1.19 10.10 -1.83
C LEU A 66 -2.53 10.65 -1.33
N VAL A 67 -2.73 10.64 -0.02
CA VAL A 67 -3.90 11.20 0.66
C VAL A 67 -3.39 12.31 1.57
N THR A 68 -3.56 13.59 1.22
CA THR A 68 -2.97 14.72 1.99
C THR A 68 -3.94 15.38 2.95
N ASP A 69 -5.23 15.17 2.74
CA ASP A 69 -6.33 15.90 3.37
C ASP A 69 -6.93 15.20 4.60
N ASP A 70 -6.37 14.06 5.00
CA ASP A 70 -6.82 13.31 6.18
C ASP A 70 -5.64 13.01 7.13
N GLU A 71 -5.62 13.65 8.31
CA GLU A 71 -4.61 13.44 9.36
C GLU A 71 -4.69 12.06 10.03
N ALA A 72 -5.81 11.36 9.86
CA ALA A 72 -5.96 9.97 10.28
C ALA A 72 -4.99 9.02 9.55
N VAL A 73 -4.68 9.36 8.30
CA VAL A 73 -3.90 8.53 7.41
C VAL A 73 -2.42 8.60 7.81
N SER A 74 -1.75 7.46 7.84
CA SER A 74 -0.34 7.40 8.22
C SER A 74 0.53 7.72 7.00
N ARG A 75 1.79 8.10 7.23
CA ARG A 75 2.76 8.36 6.15
C ARG A 75 2.82 7.22 5.14
N GLN A 76 2.94 6.00 5.65
CA GLN A 76 2.67 4.74 4.96
C GLN A 76 1.57 4.06 5.78
N HIS A 77 0.35 3.94 5.23
CA HIS A 77 -0.83 3.52 5.98
C HIS A 77 -1.22 2.09 5.65
N ALA A 78 -1.42 1.81 4.36
CA ALA A 78 -1.78 0.50 3.88
C ALA A 78 -1.07 0.20 2.56
N ALA A 79 -0.97 -1.07 2.20
CA ALA A 79 -0.52 -1.50 0.89
C ALA A 79 -1.53 -2.45 0.24
N LEU A 80 -1.82 -2.23 -1.03
CA LEU A 80 -2.52 -3.19 -1.88
C LEU A 80 -1.48 -3.98 -2.68
N VAL A 81 -1.53 -5.30 -2.55
CA VAL A 81 -0.57 -6.23 -3.15
C VAL A 81 -1.30 -7.18 -4.09
N PRO A 82 -1.16 -7.00 -5.41
CA PRO A 82 -1.70 -7.94 -6.39
C PRO A 82 -0.91 -9.26 -6.40
N CYS A 83 -1.62 -10.35 -6.63
CA CYS A 83 -1.04 -11.66 -6.89
C CYS A 83 -1.99 -12.48 -7.75
N ASN A 84 -1.57 -12.75 -8.99
CA ASN A 84 -2.42 -13.31 -10.04
C ASN A 84 -3.74 -12.51 -10.14
N ASP A 85 -4.87 -13.19 -9.98
CA ASP A 85 -6.22 -12.60 -10.05
C ASP A 85 -6.77 -12.15 -8.68
N LYS A 86 -5.90 -12.08 -7.65
CA LYS A 86 -6.27 -11.70 -6.29
C LYS A 86 -5.58 -10.42 -5.85
N MET A 87 -6.20 -9.74 -4.90
CA MET A 87 -5.66 -8.56 -4.21
C MET A 87 -5.60 -8.82 -2.73
N TYR A 88 -4.49 -8.43 -2.12
CA TYR A 88 -4.27 -8.53 -0.67
C TYR A 88 -4.07 -7.13 -0.09
N VAL A 89 -4.61 -6.89 1.10
CA VAL A 89 -4.50 -5.60 1.77
C VAL A 89 -3.70 -5.77 3.04
N TYR A 90 -2.62 -5.02 3.13
CA TYR A 90 -1.77 -4.95 4.31
C TYR A 90 -2.02 -3.66 5.05
N ASP A 91 -2.30 -3.76 6.35
CA ASP A 91 -2.13 -2.63 7.25
C ASP A 91 -0.63 -2.48 7.60
N LEU A 92 -0.05 -1.31 7.33
CA LEU A 92 1.38 -1.05 7.54
C LEU A 92 1.69 -0.53 8.95
N LYS A 93 1.01 -1.07 9.97
CA LYS A 93 0.98 -0.54 11.35
C LYS A 93 0.48 0.90 11.38
N SER A 94 -0.63 1.15 10.69
CA SER A 94 -1.21 2.48 10.69
C SER A 94 -1.75 2.85 12.07
N ALA A 95 -1.76 4.16 12.37
CA ALA A 95 -2.19 4.66 13.69
C ALA A 95 -3.67 4.34 13.99
N ARG A 96 -4.53 4.33 12.97
CA ARG A 96 -5.99 4.08 13.11
C ARG A 96 -6.43 2.69 12.64
N GLY A 97 -5.52 1.92 12.04
CA GLY A 97 -5.83 0.64 11.42
C GLY A 97 -6.46 0.79 10.02
N THR A 98 -6.39 -0.30 9.26
CA THR A 98 -7.03 -0.46 7.96
C THR A 98 -8.22 -1.41 8.09
N PHE A 99 -9.29 -1.17 7.32
CA PHE A 99 -10.52 -1.94 7.37
C PHE A 99 -10.93 -2.42 5.97
N LEU A 100 -11.33 -3.68 5.88
CA LEU A 100 -12.02 -4.24 4.71
C LEU A 100 -13.51 -4.37 5.04
N GLY A 101 -14.31 -3.45 4.49
CA GLY A 101 -15.71 -3.30 4.89
C GLY A 101 -15.81 -2.91 6.37
N ARG A 102 -16.30 -3.83 7.21
CA ARG A 102 -16.41 -3.63 8.67
C ARG A 102 -15.35 -4.39 9.47
N THR A 103 -14.49 -5.16 8.81
CA THR A 103 -13.50 -6.01 9.46
C THR A 103 -12.14 -5.32 9.49
N ARG A 104 -11.52 -5.22 10.67
CA ARG A 104 -10.18 -4.66 10.81
C ARG A 104 -9.12 -5.65 10.31
N VAL A 105 -8.19 -5.16 9.50
CA VAL A 105 -7.05 -5.93 8.99
C VAL A 105 -5.99 -6.03 10.09
N GLU A 106 -5.39 -7.21 10.25
CA GLU A 106 -4.27 -7.38 11.17
C GLU A 106 -2.99 -6.72 10.61
N PRO A 107 -2.25 -5.96 11.43
CA PRO A 107 -1.03 -5.30 10.97
C PRO A 107 0.03 -6.26 10.40
N ASN A 108 0.58 -5.92 9.24
CA ASN A 108 1.60 -6.66 8.47
C ASN A 108 1.17 -8.07 8.03
N LYS A 109 -0.13 -8.33 7.95
CA LYS A 109 -0.66 -9.57 7.40
C LYS A 109 -1.53 -9.27 6.17
N PRO A 110 -1.53 -10.18 5.17
CA PRO A 110 -2.35 -10.06 3.97
C PRO A 110 -3.84 -10.27 4.22
#